data_AF-A0A1G0I7R1-F1
#
_entry.id   AF-A0A1G0I7R1-F1
#
_cell.length_a   1.000
_cell.length_b   1.000
_cell.length_c   1.000
_cell.angle_alpha   90.00
_cell.angle_beta   90.00
_cell.angle_gamma   90.00
#
_symmetry.space_group_name_H-M   'P 1'
#
loop_
_entity.id
_entity.type
_entity.pdbx_description
1 polymer ?
#
loop_
_entity_poly.entity_id
_entity_poly.type
_entity_poly.pdbx_seq_one_letter_code
_entity_poly.pdbx_strand_id
1 'polypeptide(L)'
;MAVLAAHAATANYLPRFPAQAVWNRDISQASVHPSSATMISTLVAAGGFGYGRMQIDFSMHVVNAPGDAPTRTIVGYPTTGEYYSPDCEPVGSTMPVPVNAAIEGNTGLSCANASDDCHLLVVQGTNLYEAYRANASGGSGLQAQCLALWKLDFDYPGDNRGDHCTSADAAGFPIAPLLFNADEVFAAMQGVEGDLGHAIRFILPNARMASASGTKFYVRPASHAGGPSGPEASVPYGSRLRLRRDFPVQLYPASARVILRTMQRYGIVLADGGNIALTAESDRFTTHTWAELGINSRIFDQAVPSAPVQAQDFVVLDTGPRIVETYDCVRNPPMLAVAGTSVAEGNAGDKVLDFVVKSSESSTSPISFDVFTENGSAASGSDYVANAIIGQTIAAGQSSTTFPVTIHGDTTIESNESFTVNLANPSMATMSVAKAQGRIVNDDLPSLSIVDASVVEGNSGITTATFVVQLSAPSSGPVSFDIATSNGSAQAGSDYQARGQTGRIVDPGRTRVLFEVAVQGDATAEPTETFSVTVANVAGASLLDGTAIGSIGNDDGAAVRVQGANGKPERKRGAKMEPNAPGAVRK
;
A
#
# COMPACT_ATOMS: atom_id res chain seq x y z
N MET A 1 29.48 -5.65 10.00
CA MET A 1 28.53 -6.13 8.98
C MET A 1 27.28 -5.26 9.10
N ALA A 2 27.15 -4.28 8.21
CA ALA A 2 26.02 -3.36 8.20
C ALA A 2 24.84 -4.02 7.47
N VAL A 3 23.69 -4.02 8.12
CA VAL A 3 22.41 -4.45 7.56
C VAL A 3 22.01 -3.46 6.48
N LEU A 4 21.99 -3.90 5.22
CA LEU A 4 21.35 -3.19 4.11
C LEU A 4 19.83 -3.22 4.35
N ALA A 5 19.33 -2.22 5.07
CA ALA A 5 17.91 -1.90 5.07
C ALA A 5 17.59 -1.28 3.71
N ALA A 6 17.01 -2.07 2.81
CA ALA A 6 16.33 -1.56 1.63
C ALA A 6 15.20 -0.63 2.11
N HIS A 7 15.47 0.68 2.12
CA HIS A 7 14.44 1.68 2.30
C HIS A 7 13.61 1.68 1.02
N ALA A 8 12.50 0.92 1.03
CA ALA A 8 11.48 1.03 0.01
C ALA A 8 10.93 2.46 0.06
N ALA A 9 11.04 3.20 -1.04
CA ALA A 9 10.38 4.49 -1.20
C ALA A 9 8.87 4.29 -1.10
N THR A 10 8.28 4.57 0.07
CA THR A 10 6.83 4.54 0.28
C THR A 10 6.21 5.86 -0.16
N ALA A 11 6.00 6.01 -1.47
CA ALA A 11 4.95 6.86 -2.01
C ALA A 11 3.85 5.91 -2.53
N ASN A 12 2.87 5.61 -1.67
CA ASN A 12 1.85 4.56 -1.86
C ASN A 12 0.77 4.85 -2.93
N TYR A 13 1.07 5.64 -3.97
CA TYR A 13 0.04 6.10 -4.92
C TYR A 13 0.46 6.15 -6.39
N LEU A 14 1.50 5.41 -6.78
CA LEU A 14 1.82 5.22 -8.20
C LEU A 14 1.30 3.88 -8.71
N PRO A 15 0.73 3.83 -9.93
CA PRO A 15 0.42 2.56 -10.56
C PRO A 15 1.71 1.82 -10.83
N ARG A 16 2.03 0.82 -10.02
CA ARG A 16 3.24 0.00 -10.18
C ARG A 16 2.87 -1.46 -10.30
N PHE A 17 3.55 -2.13 -11.22
CA PHE A 17 3.59 -3.59 -11.21
C PHE A 17 4.36 -4.12 -10.00
N PRO A 18 4.27 -5.42 -9.70
CA PRO A 18 5.03 -6.05 -8.63
C PRO A 18 6.55 -5.88 -8.81
N ALA A 19 7.32 -6.00 -7.72
CA ALA A 19 8.77 -5.74 -7.72
C ALA A 19 9.56 -6.65 -8.70
N GLN A 20 9.06 -7.85 -8.97
CA GLN A 20 9.67 -8.80 -9.90
C GLN A 20 9.44 -8.49 -11.39
N ALA A 21 8.49 -7.58 -11.69
CA ALA A 21 8.16 -7.19 -13.06
C ALA A 21 9.38 -6.64 -13.78
N VAL A 22 9.48 -6.90 -15.09
CA VAL A 22 10.64 -6.51 -15.90
C VAL A 22 10.99 -5.03 -15.77
N TRP A 23 10.00 -4.18 -15.54
CA TRP A 23 10.13 -2.73 -15.34
C TRP A 23 10.89 -2.37 -14.05
N ASN A 24 10.71 -3.15 -12.99
CA ASN A 24 11.21 -2.87 -11.65
C ASN A 24 12.53 -3.61 -11.34
N ARG A 25 13.10 -4.32 -12.32
CA ARG A 25 14.37 -5.03 -12.16
C ARG A 25 15.56 -4.08 -12.23
N ASP A 26 16.48 -4.24 -11.28
CA ASP A 26 17.79 -3.60 -11.29
C ASP A 26 18.63 -4.16 -12.45
N ILE A 27 18.94 -3.30 -13.43
CA ILE A 27 19.76 -3.58 -14.61
C ILE A 27 21.14 -2.95 -14.52
N SER A 28 21.52 -2.44 -13.36
CA SER A 28 22.82 -1.79 -13.17
C SER A 28 23.97 -2.72 -13.53
N GLN A 29 23.80 -4.04 -13.46
CA GLN A 29 24.78 -5.07 -13.86
C GLN A 29 24.42 -5.86 -15.14
N ALA A 30 23.35 -5.47 -15.85
CA ALA A 30 22.96 -6.15 -17.07
C ALA A 30 24.02 -6.01 -18.18
N SER A 31 24.12 -7.05 -19.02
CA SER A 31 25.03 -7.12 -20.17
C SER A 31 24.70 -6.05 -21.21
N VAL A 32 25.75 -5.42 -21.72
CA VAL A 32 25.65 -4.46 -22.84
C VAL A 32 25.55 -5.25 -24.14
N HIS A 33 24.64 -4.85 -25.03
CA HIS A 33 24.48 -5.48 -26.33
C HIS A 33 25.78 -5.34 -27.15
N PRO A 34 26.27 -6.38 -27.85
CA PRO A 34 27.54 -6.32 -28.59
C PRO A 34 27.62 -5.16 -29.60
N SER A 35 26.50 -4.83 -30.24
CA SER A 35 26.39 -3.70 -31.19
C SER A 35 26.04 -2.36 -30.54
N SER A 36 26.05 -2.23 -29.20
CA SER A 36 25.63 -1.01 -28.51
C SER A 36 26.38 0.23 -29.01
N ALA A 37 27.70 0.15 -29.24
CA ALA A 37 28.47 1.28 -29.74
C ALA A 37 28.01 1.74 -31.14
N THR A 38 27.74 0.79 -32.04
CA THR A 38 27.20 1.07 -33.37
C THR A 38 25.79 1.65 -33.31
N MET A 39 24.93 1.11 -32.45
CA MET A 39 23.56 1.61 -32.25
C MET A 39 23.55 3.05 -31.75
N ILE A 40 24.34 3.35 -30.73
CA ILE A 40 24.43 4.69 -30.15
C ILE A 40 25.05 5.68 -31.14
N SER A 41 26.14 5.33 -31.82
CA SER A 41 26.75 6.22 -32.83
C SER A 41 25.82 6.49 -34.02
N THR A 42 25.04 5.49 -34.45
CA THR A 42 24.02 5.63 -35.49
C THR A 42 22.87 6.54 -35.03
N LEU A 43 22.39 6.35 -33.80
CA LEU A 43 21.36 7.23 -33.21
C LEU A 43 21.86 8.68 -33.10
N VAL A 44 23.10 8.90 -32.64
CA VAL A 44 23.72 10.22 -32.57
C VAL A 44 23.83 10.86 -33.95
N ALA A 45 24.30 10.12 -34.95
CA ALA A 45 24.38 10.60 -36.34
C ALA A 45 23.01 10.96 -36.92
N ALA A 46 21.94 10.28 -36.51
CA ALA A 46 20.56 10.59 -36.87
C ALA A 46 19.95 11.77 -36.10
N GLY A 47 20.70 12.39 -35.17
CA GLY A 47 20.29 13.55 -34.38
C GLY A 47 20.05 13.29 -32.89
N GLY A 48 20.37 12.09 -32.39
CA GLY A 48 20.25 11.72 -30.98
C GLY A 48 18.80 11.70 -30.49
N PHE A 49 18.58 12.19 -29.27
CA PHE A 49 17.24 12.38 -28.72
C PHE A 49 16.52 13.56 -29.40
N GLY A 50 15.27 13.39 -29.82
CA GLY A 50 14.34 14.47 -30.14
C GLY A 50 14.92 15.71 -30.84
N TYR A 51 14.71 16.89 -30.26
CA TYR A 51 15.30 18.16 -30.71
C TYR A 51 16.80 18.32 -30.39
N GLY A 52 17.57 17.25 -30.52
CA GLY A 52 19.01 17.17 -30.24
C GLY A 52 19.37 17.19 -28.76
N ARG A 53 18.42 16.85 -27.87
CA ARG A 53 18.60 16.89 -26.42
C ARG A 53 17.57 16.04 -25.68
N MET A 54 17.86 15.68 -24.43
CA MET A 54 16.91 15.00 -23.54
C MET A 54 15.95 16.03 -22.93
N GLN A 55 14.72 16.07 -23.44
CA GLN A 55 13.64 16.92 -22.93
C GLN A 55 12.59 16.08 -22.20
N ILE A 56 11.86 16.72 -21.28
CA ILE A 56 10.73 16.12 -20.56
C ILE A 56 9.43 16.81 -20.98
N ASP A 57 8.42 16.02 -21.33
CA ASP A 57 7.03 16.43 -21.44
C ASP A 57 6.29 16.11 -20.14
N PHE A 58 5.41 17.01 -19.70
CA PHE A 58 4.62 16.91 -18.46
C PHE A 58 3.11 16.90 -18.73
N SER A 59 2.71 16.57 -19.95
CA SER A 59 1.33 16.63 -20.43
C SER A 59 0.45 15.47 -19.92
N MET A 60 1.06 14.36 -19.48
CA MET A 60 0.34 13.12 -19.22
C MET A 60 -0.44 13.16 -17.91
N HIS A 61 -1.69 12.71 -17.91
CA HIS A 61 -2.53 12.68 -16.72
C HIS A 61 -2.81 11.25 -16.30
N VAL A 62 -2.42 10.88 -15.08
CA VAL A 62 -2.83 9.62 -14.42
C VAL A 62 -3.83 9.96 -13.33
N VAL A 63 -5.05 9.44 -13.47
CA VAL A 63 -6.17 9.82 -12.59
C VAL A 63 -6.62 8.64 -11.74
N ASN A 64 -6.59 8.80 -10.42
CA ASN A 64 -7.15 7.81 -9.50
C ASN A 64 -8.68 7.99 -9.40
N ALA A 65 -9.44 6.95 -9.72
CA ALA A 65 -10.88 6.92 -9.66
C ALA A 65 -11.38 6.24 -8.38
N PRO A 66 -12.34 6.83 -7.65
CA PRO A 66 -13.00 6.15 -6.53
C PRO A 66 -13.87 4.97 -7.03
N GLY A 67 -14.27 4.08 -6.12
CA GLY A 67 -15.05 2.88 -6.46
C GLY A 67 -16.43 3.17 -7.06
N ASP A 68 -16.99 4.35 -6.78
CA ASP A 68 -18.28 4.85 -7.26
C ASP A 68 -18.15 5.80 -8.47
N ALA A 69 -16.95 5.91 -9.06
CA ALA A 69 -16.74 6.77 -10.22
C ALA A 69 -17.68 6.38 -11.38
N PRO A 70 -18.26 7.37 -12.10
CA PRO A 70 -19.10 7.08 -13.24
C PRO A 70 -18.28 6.37 -14.32
N THR A 71 -18.91 5.44 -15.03
CA THR A 71 -18.27 4.71 -16.13
C THR A 71 -18.66 5.29 -17.48
N ARG A 72 -17.75 5.22 -18.45
CA ARG A 72 -18.06 5.45 -19.87
C ARG A 72 -17.86 4.18 -20.68
N THR A 73 -18.68 4.00 -21.70
CA THR A 73 -18.59 2.89 -22.65
C THR A 73 -17.70 3.29 -23.83
N ILE A 74 -16.78 2.40 -24.21
CA ILE A 74 -15.97 2.56 -25.43
C ILE A 74 -16.88 2.38 -26.63
N VAL A 75 -17.00 3.43 -27.46
CA VAL A 75 -17.86 3.42 -28.67
C VAL A 75 -17.07 3.20 -29.97
N GLY A 76 -15.76 2.98 -29.86
CA GLY A 76 -14.84 2.94 -31.00
C GLY A 76 -14.56 4.33 -31.58
N TYR A 77 -13.61 4.41 -32.49
CA TYR A 77 -13.27 5.66 -33.17
C TYR A 77 -14.18 5.88 -34.40
N PRO A 78 -14.57 7.12 -34.74
CA PRO A 78 -15.62 7.39 -35.75
C PRO A 78 -15.32 6.91 -37.17
N THR A 79 -14.04 6.76 -37.52
CA THR A 79 -13.56 6.22 -38.79
C THR A 79 -13.57 4.69 -38.74
N THR A 80 -14.34 4.09 -39.64
CA THR A 80 -14.51 2.62 -39.73
C THR A 80 -13.17 1.92 -39.94
N GLY A 81 -12.85 0.93 -39.09
CA GLY A 81 -11.72 0.01 -39.26
C GLY A 81 -10.47 0.32 -38.41
N GLU A 82 -10.51 1.32 -37.53
CA GLU A 82 -9.32 1.78 -36.78
C GLU A 82 -9.26 1.30 -35.32
N TYR A 83 -10.16 0.42 -34.89
CA TYR A 83 -10.07 -0.16 -33.55
C TYR A 83 -9.19 -1.41 -33.58
N TYR A 84 -8.05 -1.38 -32.88
CA TYR A 84 -7.05 -2.46 -32.92
C TYR A 84 -7.50 -3.70 -32.15
N SER A 85 -8.50 -4.42 -32.67
CA SER A 85 -8.87 -5.75 -32.15
C SER A 85 -8.00 -6.81 -32.83
N PRO A 86 -7.46 -7.81 -32.09
CA PRO A 86 -7.70 -8.13 -30.68
C PRO A 86 -6.73 -7.46 -29.66
N ASP A 87 -5.85 -6.56 -30.09
CA ASP A 87 -4.87 -5.88 -29.23
C ASP A 87 -5.54 -5.13 -28.08
N CYS A 88 -6.68 -4.50 -28.35
CA CYS A 88 -7.44 -3.65 -27.44
C CYS A 88 -8.70 -4.34 -26.95
N GLU A 89 -9.20 -3.92 -25.79
CA GLU A 89 -10.43 -4.46 -25.19
C GLU A 89 -11.63 -4.27 -26.13
N PRO A 90 -12.60 -5.18 -26.22
CA PRO A 90 -13.69 -5.08 -27.19
C PRO A 90 -14.47 -3.75 -27.11
N VAL A 91 -14.92 -3.22 -28.25
CA VAL A 91 -15.88 -2.10 -28.27
C VAL A 91 -17.12 -2.49 -27.45
N GLY A 92 -17.63 -1.56 -26.64
CA GLY A 92 -18.66 -1.83 -25.64
C GLY A 92 -18.10 -2.08 -24.22
N SER A 93 -16.79 -2.31 -24.08
CA SER A 93 -16.12 -2.32 -22.78
C SER A 93 -16.32 -1.00 -22.06
N THR A 94 -16.27 -1.03 -20.73
CA THR A 94 -16.41 0.17 -19.89
C THR A 94 -15.13 0.46 -19.13
N MET A 95 -14.90 1.74 -18.84
CA MET A 95 -13.87 2.18 -17.92
C MET A 95 -14.41 3.24 -16.97
N PRO A 96 -13.91 3.30 -15.72
CA PRO A 96 -14.20 4.42 -14.83
C PRO A 96 -13.64 5.71 -15.43
N VAL A 97 -14.41 6.79 -15.38
CA VAL A 97 -13.99 8.13 -15.81
C VAL A 97 -14.47 9.12 -14.76
N PRO A 98 -13.66 9.41 -13.72
CA PRO A 98 -14.06 10.31 -12.65
C PRO A 98 -14.33 11.73 -13.18
N VAL A 99 -15.10 12.51 -12.44
CA VAL A 99 -15.57 13.84 -12.90
C VAL A 99 -14.45 14.83 -13.20
N ASN A 100 -13.29 14.68 -12.57
CA ASN A 100 -12.09 15.48 -12.75
C ASN A 100 -11.11 14.88 -13.78
N ALA A 101 -11.47 13.77 -14.43
CA ALA A 101 -10.64 13.15 -15.44
C ALA A 101 -10.40 14.11 -16.62
N ALA A 102 -9.19 14.05 -17.16
CA ALA A 102 -8.79 14.87 -18.27
C ALA A 102 -7.90 14.08 -19.22
N ILE A 103 -8.08 14.33 -20.51
CA ILE A 103 -7.18 13.84 -21.54
C ILE A 103 -5.85 14.59 -21.43
N GLU A 104 -4.76 13.89 -21.75
CA GLU A 104 -3.41 14.44 -21.88
C GLU A 104 -3.39 15.87 -22.44
N GLY A 105 -2.71 16.76 -21.72
CA GLY A 105 -2.55 18.17 -22.10
C GLY A 105 -3.82 19.03 -22.06
N ASN A 106 -4.96 18.49 -21.63
CA ASN A 106 -6.24 19.18 -21.63
C ASN A 106 -6.83 19.32 -20.22
N THR A 107 -7.81 20.21 -20.05
CA THR A 107 -8.49 20.39 -18.76
C THR A 107 -9.65 19.42 -18.52
N GLY A 108 -10.12 18.74 -19.57
CA GLY A 108 -11.22 17.79 -19.54
C GLY A 108 -11.13 16.72 -20.63
N LEU A 109 -12.28 16.13 -20.99
CA LEU A 109 -12.35 14.94 -21.85
C LEU A 109 -12.49 15.25 -23.34
N SER A 110 -12.13 16.45 -23.79
CA SER A 110 -12.11 16.79 -25.21
C SER A 110 -10.68 16.87 -25.71
N CYS A 111 -10.36 16.03 -26.70
CA CYS A 111 -9.10 16.11 -27.43
C CYS A 111 -9.27 17.11 -28.59
N ALA A 112 -8.47 18.17 -28.59
CA ALA A 112 -8.36 19.13 -29.70
C ALA A 112 -6.94 19.17 -30.29
N ASN A 113 -6.11 18.16 -30.00
CA ASN A 113 -4.73 18.08 -30.48
C ASN A 113 -4.71 17.87 -32.01
N ALA A 114 -3.93 18.66 -32.73
CA ALA A 114 -3.76 18.54 -34.18
C ALA A 114 -3.17 17.18 -34.64
N SER A 115 -2.57 16.41 -33.73
CA SER A 115 -2.01 15.07 -34.00
C SER A 115 -2.95 13.92 -33.61
N ASP A 116 -4.09 14.23 -32.96
CA ASP A 116 -5.03 13.29 -32.34
C ASP A 116 -4.41 12.28 -31.36
N ASP A 117 -3.15 12.52 -30.93
CA ASP A 117 -2.44 11.70 -29.97
C ASP A 117 -2.84 12.16 -28.56
N CYS A 118 -3.86 11.48 -28.02
CA CYS A 118 -4.59 11.91 -26.84
C CYS A 118 -4.88 10.71 -25.95
N HIS A 119 -4.24 10.69 -24.79
CA HIS A 119 -4.37 9.61 -23.83
C HIS A 119 -5.31 9.95 -22.67
N LEU A 120 -6.05 8.95 -22.20
CA LEU A 120 -6.75 9.00 -20.91
C LEU A 120 -6.32 7.80 -20.07
N LEU A 121 -5.58 8.07 -18.99
CA LEU A 121 -5.06 7.04 -18.08
C LEU A 121 -5.80 7.12 -16.74
N VAL A 122 -6.49 6.04 -16.37
CA VAL A 122 -7.30 5.98 -15.14
C VAL A 122 -6.93 4.73 -14.35
N VAL A 123 -6.71 4.90 -13.04
CA VAL A 123 -6.44 3.83 -12.09
C VAL A 123 -7.65 3.68 -11.17
N GLN A 124 -8.15 2.46 -10.98
CA GLN A 124 -9.19 2.15 -9.98
C GLN A 124 -8.83 0.84 -9.26
N GLY A 125 -8.45 0.95 -7.99
CA GLY A 125 -7.89 -0.19 -7.25
C GLY A 125 -6.61 -0.68 -7.91
N THR A 126 -6.55 -1.95 -8.31
CA THR A 126 -5.41 -2.54 -9.05
C THR A 126 -5.61 -2.54 -10.57
N ASN A 127 -6.68 -1.95 -11.08
CA ASN A 127 -6.93 -1.84 -12.52
C ASN A 127 -6.36 -0.53 -13.06
N LEU A 128 -5.65 -0.61 -14.18
CA LEU A 128 -5.20 0.53 -14.97
C LEU A 128 -5.85 0.47 -16.36
N TYR A 129 -6.57 1.53 -16.70
CA TYR A 129 -7.25 1.72 -17.98
C TYR A 129 -6.51 2.78 -18.77
N GLU A 130 -6.08 2.45 -19.98
CA GLU A 130 -5.34 3.36 -20.86
C GLU A 130 -6.06 3.44 -22.20
N ALA A 131 -6.64 4.60 -22.50
CA ALA A 131 -7.30 4.85 -23.77
C ALA A 131 -6.43 5.72 -24.68
N TYR A 132 -6.25 5.29 -25.93
CA TYR A 132 -5.54 6.03 -26.98
C TYR A 132 -6.54 6.62 -28.00
N ARG A 133 -6.22 7.83 -28.49
CA ARG A 133 -7.13 8.72 -29.23
C ARG A 133 -8.46 8.91 -28.51
N ALA A 134 -8.37 9.11 -27.19
CA ALA A 134 -9.54 9.28 -26.37
C ALA A 134 -10.26 10.59 -26.71
N ASN A 135 -11.60 10.57 -26.78
CA ASN A 135 -12.42 11.78 -26.83
C ASN A 135 -13.81 11.49 -26.28
N ALA A 136 -14.41 12.44 -25.54
CA ALA A 136 -15.77 12.29 -25.05
C ALA A 136 -16.76 12.19 -26.23
N SER A 137 -17.65 11.20 -26.18
CA SER A 137 -18.72 11.02 -27.17
C SER A 137 -20.07 11.09 -26.45
N GLY A 138 -20.61 12.30 -26.31
CA GLY A 138 -21.81 12.55 -25.52
C GLY A 138 -21.64 12.32 -24.01
N GLY A 139 -22.75 12.03 -23.33
CA GLY A 139 -22.79 11.94 -21.86
C GLY A 139 -22.16 10.65 -21.29
N SER A 140 -22.28 9.53 -21.99
CA SER A 140 -21.87 8.19 -21.51
C SER A 140 -20.87 7.46 -22.41
N GLY A 141 -20.60 7.97 -23.61
CA GLY A 141 -19.64 7.37 -24.55
C GLY A 141 -18.23 7.96 -24.41
N LEU A 142 -17.24 7.13 -24.73
CA LEU A 142 -15.84 7.51 -24.94
C LEU A 142 -15.38 6.93 -26.29
N GLN A 143 -15.03 7.80 -27.23
CA GLN A 143 -14.32 7.41 -28.45
C GLN A 143 -12.89 7.05 -28.07
N ALA A 144 -12.38 5.97 -28.63
CA ALA A 144 -10.99 5.54 -28.51
C ALA A 144 -10.65 4.62 -29.70
N GLN A 145 -9.41 4.68 -30.18
CA GLN A 145 -8.87 3.67 -31.12
C GLN A 145 -8.36 2.42 -30.38
N CYS A 146 -8.00 2.58 -29.11
CA CYS A 146 -7.63 1.49 -28.24
C CYS A 146 -8.05 1.79 -26.81
N LEU A 147 -8.58 0.78 -26.12
CA LEU A 147 -8.54 0.67 -24.67
C LEU A 147 -7.63 -0.51 -24.31
N ALA A 148 -6.58 -0.26 -23.54
CA ALA A 148 -5.77 -1.29 -22.91
C ALA A 148 -6.09 -1.36 -21.40
N LEU A 149 -6.28 -2.58 -20.89
CA LEU A 149 -6.49 -2.84 -19.47
C LEU A 149 -5.28 -3.62 -18.91
N TRP A 150 -4.75 -3.12 -17.80
CA TRP A 150 -3.67 -3.76 -17.06
C TRP A 150 -4.09 -4.02 -15.61
N LYS A 151 -3.63 -5.13 -15.04
CA LYS A 151 -3.74 -5.42 -13.62
C LYS A 151 -2.40 -5.18 -12.95
N LEU A 152 -2.33 -4.16 -12.12
CA LEU A 152 -1.10 -3.71 -11.46
C LEU A 152 -0.59 -4.71 -10.41
N ASP A 153 -1.41 -5.68 -10.00
CA ASP A 153 -1.04 -6.76 -9.09
C ASP A 153 -0.54 -8.05 -9.80
N PHE A 154 -0.31 -8.01 -11.12
CA PHE A 154 0.22 -9.13 -11.91
C PHE A 154 1.64 -8.88 -12.43
N ASP A 155 2.46 -9.95 -12.46
CA ASP A 155 3.74 -9.97 -13.15
C ASP A 155 3.53 -10.52 -14.56
N TYR A 156 3.55 -9.64 -15.56
CA TYR A 156 3.34 -10.00 -16.95
C TYR A 156 4.62 -10.64 -17.56
N PRO A 157 4.47 -11.61 -18.47
CA PRO A 157 5.58 -12.18 -19.21
C PRO A 157 6.29 -11.15 -20.10
N GLY A 158 7.43 -11.53 -20.69
CA GLY A 158 8.26 -10.62 -21.49
C GLY A 158 7.62 -10.11 -22.78
N ASP A 159 6.49 -10.70 -23.20
CA ASP A 159 5.62 -10.30 -24.31
C ASP A 159 4.35 -9.58 -23.83
N ASN A 160 4.28 -9.20 -22.56
CA ASN A 160 3.18 -8.43 -21.96
C ASN A 160 1.80 -9.07 -22.19
N ARG A 161 0.92 -8.38 -22.92
CA ARG A 161 -0.45 -8.83 -23.25
C ARG A 161 -0.47 -9.81 -24.43
N GLY A 162 0.65 -10.05 -25.10
CA GLY A 162 0.77 -10.99 -26.21
C GLY A 162 1.70 -10.52 -27.32
N ASP A 163 2.08 -11.41 -28.21
CA ASP A 163 2.97 -11.10 -29.33
C ASP A 163 2.28 -10.27 -30.40
N HIS A 164 3.01 -9.30 -30.96
CA HIS A 164 2.51 -8.35 -31.96
C HIS A 164 1.33 -7.49 -31.49
N CYS A 165 1.04 -7.51 -30.19
CA CYS A 165 -0.05 -6.74 -29.61
C CYS A 165 0.45 -5.36 -29.16
N THR A 166 -0.17 -4.31 -29.71
CA THR A 166 0.01 -2.94 -29.22
C THR A 166 -0.76 -2.72 -27.90
N SER A 167 -0.65 -1.52 -27.36
CA SER A 167 -1.48 -1.01 -26.28
C SER A 167 -1.91 0.42 -26.61
N ALA A 168 -2.20 1.23 -25.59
CA ALA A 168 -2.24 2.69 -25.75
C ALA A 168 -0.84 3.27 -26.07
N ASP A 169 0.23 2.49 -25.93
CA ASP A 169 1.62 2.84 -26.29
C ASP A 169 2.09 1.96 -27.47
N ALA A 170 2.86 2.54 -28.39
CA ALA A 170 3.21 1.85 -29.63
C ALA A 170 4.09 0.60 -29.46
N ALA A 171 4.87 0.48 -28.38
CA ALA A 171 5.66 -0.71 -28.07
C ALA A 171 4.84 -1.86 -27.47
N GLY A 172 3.55 -1.63 -27.21
CA GLY A 172 2.69 -2.53 -26.43
C GLY A 172 2.96 -2.46 -24.93
N PHE A 173 3.47 -1.32 -24.44
CA PHE A 173 3.76 -1.12 -23.03
C PHE A 173 2.58 -0.54 -22.24
N PRO A 174 2.53 -0.78 -20.93
CA PRO A 174 1.73 0.03 -20.01
C PRO A 174 2.36 1.41 -19.86
N ILE A 175 1.63 2.48 -20.13
CA ILE A 175 2.14 3.87 -20.06
C ILE A 175 2.37 4.27 -18.61
N ALA A 176 1.32 4.26 -17.79
CA ALA A 176 1.34 4.88 -16.46
C ALA A 176 2.45 4.31 -15.54
N PRO A 177 2.72 2.99 -15.48
CA PRO A 177 3.78 2.42 -14.66
C PRO A 177 5.21 2.73 -15.12
N LEU A 178 5.36 3.33 -16.30
CA LEU A 178 6.64 3.77 -16.84
C LEU A 178 6.80 5.30 -16.85
N LEU A 179 5.78 6.03 -16.40
CA LEU A 179 5.88 7.44 -16.07
C LEU A 179 6.45 7.62 -14.67
N PHE A 180 6.91 8.83 -14.38
CA PHE A 180 7.30 9.25 -13.05
C PHE A 180 6.63 10.59 -12.73
N ASN A 181 6.47 10.90 -11.45
CA ASN A 181 5.77 12.12 -11.02
C ASN A 181 6.52 12.92 -9.94
N ALA A 182 6.01 14.10 -9.62
CA ALA A 182 6.67 15.02 -8.69
C ALA A 182 6.72 14.46 -7.26
N ASP A 183 5.64 13.82 -6.79
CA ASP A 183 5.59 13.23 -5.44
C ASP A 183 6.61 12.10 -5.28
N GLU A 184 6.77 11.29 -6.32
CA GLU A 184 7.75 10.21 -6.36
C GLU A 184 9.19 10.72 -6.31
N VAL A 185 9.52 11.74 -7.12
CA VAL A 185 10.83 12.37 -7.09
C VAL A 185 11.10 12.98 -5.72
N PHE A 186 10.12 13.70 -5.16
CA PHE A 186 10.23 14.30 -3.83
C PHE A 186 10.50 13.24 -2.75
N ALA A 187 9.76 12.14 -2.76
CA ALA A 187 9.93 11.05 -1.80
C ALA A 187 11.32 10.40 -1.94
N ALA A 188 11.75 10.10 -3.16
CA ALA A 188 13.06 9.51 -3.43
C ALA A 188 14.23 10.43 -3.05
N MET A 189 14.06 11.75 -3.09
CA MET A 189 15.07 12.71 -2.63
C MET A 189 15.37 12.63 -1.13
N GLN A 190 14.43 12.13 -0.32
CA GLN A 190 14.62 11.98 1.13
C GLN A 190 15.55 10.81 1.48
N GLY A 191 15.72 9.87 0.56
CA GLY A 191 16.62 8.73 0.72
C GLY A 191 18.07 9.03 0.34
N VAL A 192 19.02 8.36 1.00
CA VAL A 192 20.42 8.37 0.57
C VAL A 192 20.50 7.66 -0.78
N GLU A 193 20.93 8.39 -1.80
CA GLU A 193 21.01 7.88 -3.19
C GLU A 193 19.69 7.34 -3.77
N GLY A 194 18.55 7.89 -3.34
CA GLY A 194 17.24 7.42 -3.80
C GLY A 194 17.04 7.49 -5.32
N ASP A 195 16.29 6.52 -5.82
CA ASP A 195 15.86 6.35 -7.20
C ASP A 195 14.35 6.06 -7.23
N LEU A 196 13.75 6.01 -8.41
CA LEU A 196 12.31 5.82 -8.56
C LEU A 196 11.89 4.35 -8.39
N GLY A 197 12.82 3.39 -8.54
CA GLY A 197 12.52 1.97 -8.38
C GLY A 197 11.93 1.26 -9.62
N HIS A 198 11.85 1.93 -10.77
CA HIS A 198 11.29 1.39 -12.02
C HIS A 198 11.95 2.01 -13.26
N ALA A 199 11.79 1.37 -14.41
CA ALA A 199 12.23 1.89 -15.71
C ALA A 199 11.37 3.07 -16.16
N ILE A 200 11.97 3.99 -16.92
CA ILE A 200 11.27 5.16 -17.45
C ILE A 200 11.00 4.95 -18.94
N ARG A 201 9.76 5.18 -19.41
CA ARG A 201 9.49 5.18 -20.85
C ARG A 201 10.18 6.36 -21.52
N PHE A 202 10.74 6.12 -22.70
CA PHE A 202 11.23 7.19 -23.56
C PHE A 202 10.80 6.97 -25.00
N ILE A 203 10.79 8.05 -25.77
CA ILE A 203 10.32 8.05 -27.15
C ILE A 203 11.41 8.64 -28.06
N LEU A 204 11.40 8.25 -29.33
CA LEU A 204 12.31 8.76 -30.36
C LEU A 204 11.55 9.14 -31.63
N PRO A 205 12.06 10.07 -32.45
CA PRO A 205 11.47 10.29 -33.76
C PRO A 205 11.53 8.99 -34.58
N ASN A 206 10.45 8.64 -35.27
CA ASN A 206 10.36 7.41 -36.08
C ASN A 206 11.55 7.22 -37.03
N ALA A 207 12.02 8.31 -37.65
CA ALA A 207 13.17 8.33 -38.56
C ALA A 207 14.53 8.03 -37.89
N ARG A 208 14.57 7.84 -36.57
CA ARG A 208 15.78 7.49 -35.80
C ARG A 208 15.72 6.10 -35.20
N MET A 209 14.55 5.46 -35.21
CA MET A 209 14.37 4.10 -34.71
C MET A 209 14.65 3.11 -35.83
N ALA A 210 15.30 2.00 -35.50
CA ALA A 210 15.77 1.05 -36.49
C ALA A 210 14.62 0.37 -37.26
N SER A 211 14.76 0.34 -38.58
CA SER A 211 14.01 -0.51 -39.49
C SER A 211 14.92 -0.94 -40.64
N ALA A 212 14.51 -1.95 -41.42
CA ALA A 212 15.31 -2.50 -42.52
C ALA A 212 14.46 -2.61 -43.78
N SER A 213 14.67 -1.72 -44.75
CA SER A 213 13.98 -1.77 -46.06
C SER A 213 12.44 -1.90 -45.97
N GLY A 214 11.83 -1.20 -45.02
CA GLY A 214 10.38 -1.27 -44.77
C GLY A 214 9.95 -2.36 -43.78
N THR A 215 10.83 -3.30 -43.44
CA THR A 215 10.63 -4.25 -42.34
C THR A 215 10.84 -3.55 -41.00
N LYS A 216 9.84 -3.67 -40.13
CA LYS A 216 9.84 -3.12 -38.78
C LYS A 216 10.15 -4.25 -37.80
N PHE A 217 10.80 -3.92 -36.70
CA PHE A 217 11.11 -4.91 -35.68
C PHE A 217 11.20 -4.25 -34.30
N TYR A 218 10.97 -5.06 -33.28
CA TYR A 218 11.11 -4.70 -31.87
C TYR A 218 12.02 -5.71 -31.15
N VAL A 219 12.39 -5.41 -29.92
CA VAL A 219 13.06 -6.33 -28.99
C VAL A 219 12.29 -6.37 -27.68
N ARG A 220 12.39 -7.48 -26.94
CA ARG A 220 11.74 -7.59 -25.63
C ARG A 220 12.25 -6.49 -24.67
N PRO A 221 11.42 -6.01 -23.73
CA PRO A 221 10.08 -6.49 -23.42
C PRO A 221 8.96 -5.95 -24.32
N ALA A 222 9.26 -5.24 -25.42
CA ALA A 222 8.20 -4.84 -26.36
C ALA A 222 7.50 -6.06 -26.95
N SER A 223 6.21 -5.89 -27.21
CA SER A 223 5.39 -6.83 -27.95
C SER A 223 5.08 -6.33 -29.34
N HIS A 224 5.30 -5.05 -29.63
CA HIS A 224 4.92 -4.45 -30.90
C HIS A 224 5.91 -3.35 -31.33
N ALA A 225 5.92 -3.01 -32.62
CA ALA A 225 6.59 -1.85 -33.18
C ALA A 225 5.63 -0.98 -34.00
N GLY A 226 5.56 0.32 -33.66
CA GLY A 226 4.74 1.29 -34.40
C GLY A 226 5.25 1.57 -35.83
N GLY A 227 5.84 2.76 -36.02
CA GLY A 227 6.20 3.27 -37.34
C GLY A 227 7.69 3.56 -37.57
N PRO A 228 8.66 2.75 -37.11
CA PRO A 228 10.07 3.10 -37.23
C PRO A 228 10.50 3.17 -38.70
N SER A 229 11.32 4.16 -39.05
CA SER A 229 11.76 4.45 -40.42
C SER A 229 13.24 4.87 -40.52
N GLY A 230 14.00 4.70 -39.45
CA GLY A 230 15.42 5.05 -39.37
C GLY A 230 16.37 3.94 -39.79
N PRO A 231 17.69 4.19 -39.71
CA PRO A 231 18.71 3.25 -40.15
C PRO A 231 18.67 1.93 -39.36
N GLU A 232 18.84 0.81 -40.06
CA GLU A 232 18.80 -0.54 -39.46
C GLU A 232 19.78 -0.71 -38.28
N ALA A 233 20.94 -0.05 -38.33
CA ALA A 233 21.95 -0.12 -37.29
C ALA A 233 21.58 0.65 -36.01
N SER A 234 20.48 1.42 -36.01
CA SER A 234 20.01 2.18 -34.85
C SER A 234 19.33 1.29 -33.79
N VAL A 235 18.69 1.93 -32.80
CA VAL A 235 17.94 1.27 -31.73
C VAL A 235 16.51 0.88 -32.19
N PRO A 236 16.09 -0.39 -32.06
CA PRO A 236 14.70 -0.80 -32.31
C PRO A 236 13.77 -0.49 -31.15
N TYR A 237 12.46 -0.48 -31.41
CA TYR A 237 11.42 -0.46 -30.36
C TYR A 237 11.70 -1.49 -29.27
N GLY A 238 11.39 -1.14 -28.02
CA GLY A 238 11.64 -1.97 -26.84
C GLY A 238 13.08 -1.98 -26.31
N SER A 239 14.03 -1.35 -27.02
CA SER A 239 15.41 -1.25 -26.55
C SER A 239 15.49 -0.62 -25.17
N ARG A 240 16.18 -1.29 -24.24
CA ARG A 240 16.47 -0.75 -22.91
C ARG A 240 17.85 -0.09 -22.90
N LEU A 241 17.88 1.22 -22.68
CA LEU A 241 19.09 2.01 -22.59
C LEU A 241 19.41 2.28 -21.12
N ARG A 242 20.67 2.11 -20.74
CA ARG A 242 21.17 2.42 -19.39
C ARG A 242 22.11 3.61 -19.47
N LEU A 243 21.91 4.61 -18.62
CA LEU A 243 22.88 5.71 -18.47
C LEU A 243 24.21 5.11 -18.00
N ARG A 244 25.34 5.52 -18.59
CA ARG A 244 26.64 4.96 -18.18
C ARG A 244 26.89 5.21 -16.70
N ARG A 245 27.53 4.25 -16.05
CA ARG A 245 27.84 4.29 -14.61
C ARG A 245 28.79 5.44 -14.25
N ASP A 246 29.60 5.88 -15.20
CA ASP A 246 30.57 6.96 -15.05
C ASP A 246 30.01 8.35 -15.38
N PHE A 247 28.73 8.46 -15.75
CA PHE A 247 28.09 9.75 -15.98
C PHE A 247 28.10 10.58 -14.67
N PRO A 248 28.47 11.88 -14.70
CA PRO A 248 28.71 12.68 -13.51
C PRO A 248 27.41 13.19 -12.85
N VAL A 249 26.57 12.26 -12.38
CA VAL A 249 25.26 12.54 -11.77
C VAL A 249 25.35 13.55 -10.60
N GLN A 250 26.44 13.51 -9.83
CA GLN A 250 26.68 14.42 -8.70
C GLN A 250 26.73 15.90 -9.07
N LEU A 251 26.92 16.25 -10.35
CA LEU A 251 26.91 17.65 -10.79
C LEU A 251 25.49 18.24 -10.86
N TYR A 252 24.47 17.39 -10.96
CA TYR A 252 23.09 17.81 -11.12
C TYR A 252 22.43 18.17 -9.79
N PRO A 253 21.33 18.97 -9.80
CA PRO A 253 20.49 19.20 -8.62
C PRO A 253 19.91 17.90 -8.07
N ALA A 254 19.61 17.87 -6.77
CA ALA A 254 19.17 16.66 -6.06
C ALA A 254 17.96 15.96 -6.70
N SER A 255 16.97 16.72 -7.19
CA SER A 255 15.79 16.21 -7.89
C SER A 255 16.14 15.52 -9.21
N ALA A 256 16.99 16.16 -10.04
CA ALA A 256 17.50 15.55 -11.27
C ALA A 256 18.36 14.30 -11.01
N ARG A 257 19.10 14.25 -9.88
CA ARG A 257 19.90 13.06 -9.53
C ARG A 257 19.04 11.80 -9.33
N VAL A 258 17.84 11.93 -8.78
CA VAL A 258 16.91 10.80 -8.62
C VAL A 258 16.60 10.17 -9.98
N ILE A 259 16.24 10.99 -10.97
CA ILE A 259 15.91 10.52 -12.32
C ILE A 259 17.15 9.91 -12.99
N LEU A 260 18.31 10.56 -12.88
CA LEU A 260 19.56 10.05 -13.47
C LEU A 260 20.02 8.72 -12.84
N ARG A 261 19.94 8.58 -11.51
CA ARG A 261 20.22 7.30 -10.83
C ARG A 261 19.24 6.23 -11.27
N THR A 262 17.97 6.58 -11.47
CA THR A 262 16.98 5.68 -12.05
C THR A 262 17.40 5.21 -13.44
N MET A 263 17.90 6.10 -14.30
CA MET A 263 18.42 5.72 -15.62
C MET A 263 19.71 4.86 -15.55
N GLN A 264 20.50 4.96 -14.49
CA GLN A 264 21.65 4.08 -14.27
C GLN A 264 21.24 2.69 -13.76
N ARG A 265 20.19 2.63 -12.93
CA ARG A 265 19.78 1.41 -12.21
C ARG A 265 18.66 0.63 -12.88
N TYR A 266 17.66 1.30 -13.43
CA TYR A 266 16.49 0.72 -14.10
C TYR A 266 16.45 1.07 -15.59
N GLY A 267 17.11 2.14 -16.01
CA GLY A 267 17.23 2.52 -17.41
C GLY A 267 15.98 3.19 -17.97
N ILE A 268 16.06 3.48 -19.26
CA ILE A 268 14.96 3.98 -20.07
C ILE A 268 14.61 2.93 -21.13
N VAL A 269 13.32 2.77 -21.44
CA VAL A 269 12.84 1.79 -22.43
C VAL A 269 12.12 2.48 -23.59
N LEU A 270 12.49 2.12 -24.82
CA LEU A 270 11.98 2.77 -26.03
C LEU A 270 10.55 2.32 -26.31
N ALA A 271 9.60 3.22 -26.03
CA ALA A 271 8.18 2.94 -25.94
C ALA A 271 7.41 3.47 -27.16
N ASP A 272 7.73 4.67 -27.63
CA ASP A 272 6.92 5.34 -28.65
C ASP A 272 7.73 6.19 -29.66
N GLY A 273 7.01 6.66 -30.68
CA GLY A 273 7.46 7.61 -31.68
C GLY A 273 7.12 9.05 -31.30
N GLY A 274 8.12 9.93 -31.13
CA GLY A 274 7.87 11.35 -30.86
C GLY A 274 9.14 12.18 -30.69
N ASN A 275 8.98 13.49 -30.48
CA ASN A 275 10.11 14.43 -30.48
C ASN A 275 10.62 14.82 -29.08
N ILE A 276 9.89 14.54 -28.00
CA ILE A 276 10.28 14.89 -26.64
C ILE A 276 10.64 13.61 -25.90
N ALA A 277 11.91 13.43 -25.56
CA ALA A 277 12.45 12.12 -25.20
C ALA A 277 11.74 11.44 -24.01
N LEU A 278 11.47 12.18 -22.94
CA LEU A 278 10.85 11.63 -21.73
C LEU A 278 9.45 12.20 -21.57
N THR A 279 8.55 11.37 -21.04
CA THR A 279 7.23 11.81 -20.60
C THR A 279 7.12 11.53 -19.11
N ALA A 280 6.70 12.54 -18.36
CA ALA A 280 6.39 12.48 -16.94
C ALA A 280 4.91 12.81 -16.74
N GLU A 281 4.36 12.44 -15.58
CA GLU A 281 3.03 12.89 -15.22
C GLU A 281 3.00 14.41 -15.03
N SER A 282 1.90 15.03 -15.40
CA SER A 282 1.54 16.37 -14.96
C SER A 282 1.44 16.38 -13.44
N ASP A 283 1.88 17.48 -12.83
CA ASP A 283 1.74 17.73 -11.39
C ASP A 283 0.33 18.18 -10.98
N ARG A 284 -0.67 18.05 -11.88
CA ARG A 284 -2.07 18.40 -11.61
C ARG A 284 -2.70 17.59 -10.47
N PHE A 285 -2.28 16.33 -10.31
CA PHE A 285 -2.85 15.40 -9.32
C PHE A 285 -1.84 14.97 -8.25
N THR A 286 -0.68 15.61 -8.20
CA THR A 286 0.35 15.39 -7.18
C THR A 286 0.26 16.44 -6.08
N THR A 287 0.87 16.16 -4.93
CA THR A 287 0.97 17.09 -3.81
C THR A 287 2.08 18.12 -4.04
N HIS A 288 3.21 17.68 -4.60
CA HIS A 288 4.35 18.49 -4.98
C HIS A 288 4.29 18.88 -6.46
N THR A 289 4.93 19.99 -6.81
CA THR A 289 4.99 20.48 -8.19
C THR A 289 6.38 20.32 -8.81
N TRP A 290 6.44 20.24 -10.14
CA TRP A 290 7.72 20.24 -10.85
C TRP A 290 8.50 21.52 -10.60
N ALA A 291 7.79 22.64 -10.46
CA ALA A 291 8.36 23.94 -10.12
C ALA A 291 9.03 23.95 -8.73
N GLU A 292 8.38 23.38 -7.71
CA GLU A 292 8.97 23.23 -6.36
C GLU A 292 10.27 22.41 -6.38
N LEU A 293 10.31 21.36 -7.21
CA LEU A 293 11.48 20.50 -7.36
C LEU A 293 12.57 21.09 -8.26
N GLY A 294 12.32 22.26 -8.85
CA GLY A 294 13.21 22.90 -9.82
C GLY A 294 13.41 22.06 -11.09
N ILE A 295 12.47 21.20 -11.43
CA ILE A 295 12.49 20.39 -12.65
C ILE A 295 11.70 21.14 -13.73
N ASN A 296 12.35 21.38 -14.87
CA ASN A 296 11.70 21.90 -16.07
C ASN A 296 12.01 20.97 -17.26
N SER A 297 11.41 21.25 -18.42
CA SER A 297 11.54 20.40 -19.62
C SER A 297 12.96 20.29 -20.18
N ARG A 298 13.90 21.10 -19.67
CA ARG A 298 15.27 21.30 -20.13
C ARG A 298 16.29 21.11 -19.02
N ILE A 299 15.90 20.51 -17.90
CA ILE A 299 16.75 20.34 -16.72
C ILE A 299 18.06 19.61 -17.06
N PHE A 300 18.01 18.64 -17.97
CA PHE A 300 19.15 17.79 -18.31
C PHE A 300 20.23 18.44 -19.18
N ASP A 301 19.92 19.57 -19.81
CA ASP A 301 20.89 20.36 -20.57
C ASP A 301 21.16 21.75 -19.98
N GLN A 302 20.22 22.32 -19.22
CA GLN A 302 20.37 23.64 -18.60
C GLN A 302 21.04 23.60 -17.22
N ALA A 303 20.83 22.56 -16.41
CA ALA A 303 21.39 22.50 -15.06
C ALA A 303 22.92 22.39 -15.06
N VAL A 304 23.46 21.62 -16.01
CA VAL A 304 24.91 21.39 -16.16
C VAL A 304 25.29 21.50 -17.65
N PRO A 305 25.38 22.72 -18.22
CA PRO A 305 25.63 22.91 -19.65
C PRO A 305 26.97 22.36 -20.15
N SER A 306 27.93 22.13 -19.24
CA SER A 306 29.23 21.54 -19.54
C SER A 306 29.20 20.02 -19.69
N ALA A 307 28.14 19.36 -19.22
CA ALA A 307 27.97 17.91 -19.28
C ALA A 307 26.48 17.56 -19.48
N PRO A 308 25.82 18.04 -20.53
CA PRO A 308 24.40 17.77 -20.77
C PRO A 308 24.16 16.28 -20.98
N VAL A 309 22.98 15.77 -20.60
CA VAL A 309 22.63 14.37 -20.89
C VAL A 309 22.37 14.19 -22.38
N GLN A 310 23.15 13.34 -23.04
CA GLN A 310 23.05 13.09 -24.47
C GLN A 310 22.96 11.58 -24.78
N ALA A 311 22.57 11.24 -26.02
CA ALA A 311 22.40 9.84 -26.42
C ALA A 311 23.70 9.04 -26.29
N GLN A 312 24.87 9.67 -26.53
CA GLN A 312 26.15 9.00 -26.34
C GLN A 312 26.46 8.62 -24.89
N ASP A 313 25.73 9.15 -23.90
CA ASP A 313 25.91 8.82 -22.48
C ASP A 313 25.20 7.53 -22.07
N PHE A 314 24.54 6.86 -23.01
CA PHE A 314 23.83 5.61 -22.77
C PHE A 314 24.54 4.43 -23.43
N VAL A 315 24.24 3.24 -22.90
CA VAL A 315 24.52 1.95 -23.54
C VAL A 315 23.21 1.21 -23.76
N VAL A 316 23.11 0.47 -24.86
CA VAL A 316 21.98 -0.41 -25.16
C VAL A 316 22.24 -1.75 -24.49
N LEU A 317 21.29 -2.23 -23.71
CA LEU A 317 21.38 -3.55 -23.08
C LEU A 317 20.98 -4.65 -24.05
N ASP A 318 21.54 -5.84 -23.83
CA ASP A 318 21.14 -7.03 -24.56
C ASP A 318 19.81 -7.55 -23.98
N THR A 319 18.72 -7.38 -24.74
CA THR A 319 17.40 -7.88 -24.39
C THR A 319 16.91 -8.97 -25.34
N GLY A 320 17.83 -9.57 -26.11
CA GLY A 320 17.54 -10.65 -27.04
C GLY A 320 17.43 -10.22 -28.51
N PRO A 321 17.00 -11.14 -29.38
CA PRO A 321 16.97 -10.91 -30.82
C PRO A 321 15.88 -9.92 -31.23
N ARG A 322 16.07 -9.30 -32.41
CA ARG A 322 15.04 -8.53 -33.09
C ARG A 322 13.91 -9.46 -33.55
N ILE A 323 12.67 -9.07 -33.26
CA ILE A 323 11.45 -9.76 -33.67
C ILE A 323 10.82 -8.91 -34.78
N VAL A 324 10.54 -9.53 -35.92
CA VAL A 324 9.92 -8.85 -37.08
C VAL A 324 8.45 -8.59 -36.77
N GLU A 325 8.01 -7.34 -36.92
CA GLU A 325 6.62 -6.96 -36.71
C GLU A 325 5.74 -7.48 -37.86
N THR A 326 4.66 -8.19 -37.51
CA THR A 326 3.68 -8.73 -38.45
C THR A 326 2.34 -8.01 -38.40
N TYR A 327 2.05 -7.28 -37.30
CA TYR A 327 0.73 -6.73 -36.96
C TYR A 327 -0.35 -7.77 -36.66
N ASP A 328 0.01 -9.04 -36.56
CA ASP A 328 -0.91 -10.13 -36.24
C ASP A 328 -0.87 -10.40 -34.73
N CYS A 329 -1.57 -9.57 -33.95
CA CYS A 329 -1.61 -9.71 -32.49
C CYS A 329 -2.14 -11.09 -32.05
N VAL A 330 -1.34 -11.76 -31.23
CA VAL A 330 -1.64 -13.02 -30.55
C VAL A 330 -1.64 -12.76 -29.05
N ARG A 331 -2.84 -12.51 -28.49
CA ARG A 331 -3.02 -12.26 -27.06
C ARG A 331 -2.58 -13.46 -26.22
N ASN A 332 -1.90 -13.16 -25.12
CA ASN A 332 -1.63 -14.13 -24.08
C ASN A 332 -2.95 -14.59 -23.43
N PRO A 333 -3.07 -15.87 -23.03
CA PRO A 333 -4.19 -16.29 -22.21
C PRO A 333 -4.16 -15.56 -20.86
N PRO A 334 -5.32 -15.33 -20.23
CA PRO A 334 -5.39 -14.75 -18.88
C PRO A 334 -4.51 -15.51 -17.88
N MET A 335 -3.95 -14.80 -16.91
CA MET A 335 -3.09 -15.37 -15.88
C MET A 335 -3.86 -15.44 -14.56
N LEU A 336 -3.77 -16.56 -13.85
CA LEU A 336 -4.40 -16.76 -12.55
C LEU A 336 -3.41 -16.52 -11.40
N ALA A 337 -3.91 -15.88 -10.36
CA ALA A 337 -3.19 -15.68 -9.10
C ALA A 337 -4.11 -15.88 -7.90
N VAL A 338 -3.64 -16.60 -6.89
CA VAL A 338 -4.27 -16.67 -5.57
C VAL A 338 -3.42 -15.89 -4.56
N ALA A 339 -4.08 -15.13 -3.69
CA ALA A 339 -3.42 -14.42 -2.60
C ALA A 339 -3.63 -15.13 -1.27
N GLY A 340 -2.64 -15.04 -0.38
CA GLY A 340 -2.77 -15.53 0.99
C GLY A 340 -3.70 -14.64 1.82
N THR A 341 -4.26 -15.22 2.87
CA THR A 341 -5.20 -14.54 3.78
C THR A 341 -5.10 -15.14 5.19
N SER A 342 -5.76 -14.53 6.17
CA SER A 342 -5.76 -14.98 7.57
C SER A 342 -7.11 -14.79 8.23
N VAL A 343 -7.44 -15.65 9.19
CA VAL A 343 -8.61 -15.51 10.06
C VAL A 343 -8.25 -15.94 11.48
N ALA A 344 -8.93 -15.36 12.48
CA ALA A 344 -8.89 -15.88 13.84
C ALA A 344 -9.77 -17.14 13.92
N GLU A 345 -9.27 -18.19 14.57
CA GLU A 345 -9.99 -19.47 14.65
C GLU A 345 -11.31 -19.36 15.45
N GLY A 346 -11.32 -18.51 16.48
CA GLY A 346 -12.46 -18.29 17.35
C GLY A 346 -12.67 -19.43 18.34
N ASN A 347 -13.29 -19.12 19.47
CA ASN A 347 -13.32 -20.04 20.62
C ASN A 347 -14.20 -21.32 20.45
N ALA A 348 -14.88 -21.47 19.31
CA ALA A 348 -15.79 -22.59 19.02
C ALA A 348 -16.30 -22.58 17.57
N GLY A 349 -16.59 -23.79 17.08
CA GLY A 349 -17.30 -24.03 15.82
C GLY A 349 -16.48 -23.63 14.61
N ASP A 350 -17.11 -23.67 13.45
CA ASP A 350 -16.41 -23.43 12.19
C ASP A 350 -16.37 -21.94 11.83
N LYS A 351 -15.23 -21.48 11.31
CA LYS A 351 -15.06 -20.21 10.59
C LYS A 351 -14.79 -20.46 9.12
N VAL A 352 -14.97 -19.42 8.32
CA VAL A 352 -14.69 -19.45 6.89
C VAL A 352 -13.51 -18.52 6.60
N LEU A 353 -12.47 -19.09 6.00
CA LEU A 353 -11.37 -18.35 5.40
C LEU A 353 -11.55 -18.34 3.87
N ASP A 354 -12.01 -17.22 3.33
CA ASP A 354 -12.21 -17.07 1.88
C ASP A 354 -10.91 -16.72 1.16
N PHE A 355 -10.57 -17.53 0.16
CA PHE A 355 -9.50 -17.23 -0.78
C PHE A 355 -10.07 -16.60 -2.04
N VAL A 356 -9.39 -15.56 -2.52
CA VAL A 356 -9.73 -14.92 -3.80
C VAL A 356 -8.74 -15.39 -4.85
N VAL A 357 -9.25 -15.95 -5.93
CA VAL A 357 -8.49 -16.21 -7.16
C VAL A 357 -8.83 -15.11 -8.15
N LYS A 358 -7.81 -14.40 -8.63
CA LYS A 358 -7.92 -13.34 -9.62
C LYS A 358 -7.37 -13.79 -10.97
N SER A 359 -7.87 -13.16 -12.02
CA SER A 359 -7.37 -13.25 -13.40
C SER A 359 -6.78 -11.90 -13.84
N SER A 360 -5.70 -11.93 -14.64
CA SER A 360 -5.05 -10.74 -15.21
C SER A 360 -5.94 -9.94 -16.16
N GLU A 361 -7.04 -10.52 -16.61
CA GLU A 361 -8.06 -9.89 -17.44
C GLU A 361 -9.38 -10.67 -17.36
N SER A 362 -10.49 -10.04 -17.78
CA SER A 362 -11.75 -10.74 -17.97
C SER A 362 -11.73 -11.53 -19.27
N SER A 363 -12.28 -12.75 -19.25
CA SER A 363 -12.41 -13.58 -20.44
C SER A 363 -13.86 -13.66 -20.90
N THR A 364 -14.10 -13.71 -22.22
CA THR A 364 -15.44 -13.94 -22.81
C THR A 364 -15.90 -15.40 -22.66
N SER A 365 -14.98 -16.31 -22.33
CA SER A 365 -15.25 -17.70 -21.97
C SER A 365 -14.91 -17.95 -20.49
N PRO A 366 -15.61 -18.86 -19.80
CA PRO A 366 -15.27 -19.18 -18.42
C PRO A 366 -13.87 -19.78 -18.32
N ILE A 367 -13.13 -19.39 -17.29
CA ILE A 367 -11.82 -19.96 -16.93
C ILE A 367 -12.07 -21.00 -15.84
N SER A 368 -11.49 -22.20 -15.97
CA SER A 368 -11.61 -23.25 -14.94
C SER A 368 -10.25 -23.67 -14.38
N PHE A 369 -10.22 -24.10 -13.13
CA PHE A 369 -9.03 -24.61 -12.45
C PHE A 369 -9.44 -25.49 -11.26
N ASP A 370 -8.51 -26.29 -10.76
CA ASP A 370 -8.68 -27.09 -9.55
C ASP A 370 -8.03 -26.40 -8.34
N VAL A 371 -8.56 -26.66 -7.14
CA VAL A 371 -8.07 -26.13 -5.87
C VAL A 371 -7.81 -27.27 -4.90
N PHE A 372 -6.60 -27.29 -4.34
CA PHE A 372 -6.18 -28.24 -3.32
C PHE A 372 -5.59 -27.51 -2.11
N THR A 373 -5.75 -28.08 -0.91
CA THR A 373 -5.02 -27.64 0.29
C THR A 373 -4.02 -28.69 0.74
N GLU A 374 -2.89 -28.24 1.28
CA GLU A 374 -1.82 -29.05 1.83
C GLU A 374 -1.46 -28.53 3.23
N ASN A 375 -1.26 -29.46 4.18
CA ASN A 375 -0.93 -29.12 5.57
C ASN A 375 0.37 -28.29 5.63
N GLY A 376 0.44 -27.41 6.63
CA GLY A 376 1.67 -26.74 7.03
C GLY A 376 1.95 -27.04 8.50
N SER A 377 1.95 -26.00 9.35
CA SER A 377 1.85 -26.23 10.79
C SER A 377 0.41 -26.61 11.19
N ALA A 378 -0.58 -26.03 10.50
CA ALA A 378 -1.97 -26.45 10.59
C ALA A 378 -2.16 -27.79 9.86
N ALA A 379 -2.82 -28.73 10.53
CA ALA A 379 -3.18 -30.04 10.06
C ALA A 379 -4.68 -30.12 9.71
N SER A 380 -4.97 -30.70 8.55
CA SER A 380 -6.37 -30.97 8.21
C SER A 380 -7.02 -31.97 9.17
N GLY A 381 -8.24 -31.66 9.59
CA GLY A 381 -9.07 -32.45 10.50
C GLY A 381 -9.03 -31.95 11.94
N SER A 382 -7.92 -31.35 12.39
CA SER A 382 -7.87 -30.59 13.65
C SER A 382 -8.18 -29.12 13.42
N ASP A 383 -7.44 -28.46 12.53
CA ASP A 383 -7.41 -26.99 12.47
C ASP A 383 -8.21 -26.46 11.26
N TYR A 384 -8.30 -27.27 10.20
CA TYR A 384 -9.09 -26.93 9.01
C TYR A 384 -9.58 -28.15 8.23
N VAL A 385 -10.59 -27.95 7.38
CA VAL A 385 -11.08 -28.97 6.44
C VAL A 385 -10.32 -28.87 5.12
N ALA A 386 -9.68 -29.97 4.69
CA ALA A 386 -8.98 -30.00 3.41
C ALA A 386 -9.94 -29.84 2.23
N ASN A 387 -9.56 -28.99 1.28
CA ASN A 387 -10.26 -28.81 0.01
C ASN A 387 -9.60 -29.63 -1.12
N ALA A 388 -10.45 -30.20 -1.96
CA ALA A 388 -10.13 -30.79 -3.26
C ALA A 388 -11.26 -30.43 -4.25
N ILE A 389 -11.33 -29.16 -4.65
CA ILE A 389 -12.37 -28.64 -5.54
C ILE A 389 -11.90 -28.84 -6.98
N ILE A 390 -12.63 -29.64 -7.74
CA ILE A 390 -12.34 -29.88 -9.16
C ILE A 390 -13.24 -28.99 -10.02
N GLY A 391 -12.63 -28.25 -10.95
CA GLY A 391 -13.35 -27.40 -11.90
C GLY A 391 -13.97 -26.14 -11.30
N GLN A 392 -13.33 -25.51 -10.31
CA GLN A 392 -13.70 -24.15 -9.88
C GLN A 392 -13.61 -23.19 -11.07
N THR A 393 -14.54 -22.22 -11.16
CA THR A 393 -14.61 -21.32 -12.32
C THR A 393 -14.59 -19.84 -11.96
N ILE A 394 -13.93 -19.05 -12.81
CA ILE A 394 -14.24 -17.62 -13.00
C ILE A 394 -15.18 -17.55 -14.18
N ALA A 395 -16.41 -17.07 -13.94
CA ALA A 395 -17.42 -16.94 -14.98
C ALA A 395 -16.99 -15.98 -16.10
N ALA A 396 -17.53 -16.17 -17.30
CA ALA A 396 -17.30 -15.25 -18.41
C ALA A 396 -17.67 -13.80 -18.02
N GLY A 397 -16.83 -12.85 -18.41
CA GLY A 397 -16.93 -11.43 -18.08
C GLY A 397 -16.47 -11.07 -16.66
N GLN A 398 -16.15 -12.05 -15.80
CA GLN A 398 -15.59 -11.80 -14.47
C GLN A 398 -14.06 -11.89 -14.48
N SER A 399 -13.42 -11.29 -13.47
CA SER A 399 -11.95 -11.33 -13.30
C SER A 399 -11.53 -11.91 -11.95
N SER A 400 -12.46 -12.42 -11.16
CA SER A 400 -12.17 -13.10 -9.90
C SER A 400 -13.28 -14.05 -9.49
N THR A 401 -12.95 -15.00 -8.64
CA THR A 401 -13.88 -15.88 -7.92
C THR A 401 -13.35 -16.13 -6.52
N THR A 402 -14.21 -16.56 -5.61
CA THR A 402 -13.81 -16.97 -4.26
C THR A 402 -14.11 -18.43 -4.03
N PHE A 403 -13.35 -19.06 -3.13
CA PHE A 403 -13.71 -20.34 -2.56
C PHE A 403 -13.41 -20.33 -1.05
N PRO A 404 -14.26 -20.95 -0.24
CA PRO A 404 -14.08 -21.00 1.20
C PRO A 404 -13.16 -22.16 1.61
N VAL A 405 -12.37 -21.97 2.67
CA VAL A 405 -11.79 -23.04 3.48
C VAL A 405 -12.39 -22.97 4.87
N THR A 406 -12.91 -24.09 5.38
CA THR A 406 -13.43 -24.16 6.75
C THR A 406 -12.28 -24.28 7.74
N ILE A 407 -12.26 -23.39 8.73
CA ILE A 407 -11.31 -23.39 9.86
C ILE A 407 -12.06 -23.82 11.10
N HIS A 408 -11.49 -24.74 11.88
CA HIS A 408 -12.07 -25.18 13.14
C HIS A 408 -11.58 -24.25 14.25
N GLY A 409 -12.52 -23.71 15.02
CA GLY A 409 -12.21 -22.93 16.22
C GLY A 409 -12.36 -23.77 17.47
N ASP A 410 -11.41 -23.66 18.40
CA ASP A 410 -11.47 -24.32 19.70
C ASP A 410 -11.00 -23.41 20.85
N THR A 411 -10.51 -23.94 21.97
CA THR A 411 -10.07 -23.12 23.13
C THR A 411 -8.64 -23.42 23.55
N THR A 412 -7.92 -24.15 22.72
CA THR A 412 -6.58 -24.68 22.97
C THR A 412 -5.58 -23.60 22.63
N ILE A 413 -4.80 -23.17 23.61
CA ILE A 413 -3.75 -22.20 23.35
C ILE A 413 -2.66 -22.84 22.50
N GLU A 414 -2.57 -22.40 21.25
CA GLU A 414 -1.54 -22.78 20.31
C GLU A 414 -0.78 -21.57 19.72
N SER A 415 0.12 -21.82 18.78
CA SER A 415 0.77 -20.73 18.04
C SER A 415 -0.04 -20.42 16.79
N ASN A 416 0.13 -19.24 16.19
CA ASN A 416 -0.44 -19.00 14.86
C ASN A 416 0.06 -20.06 13.87
N GLU A 417 -0.88 -20.63 13.13
CA GLU A 417 -0.61 -21.73 12.23
C GLU A 417 -0.83 -21.38 10.76
N SER A 418 -0.40 -22.26 9.87
CA SER A 418 -0.59 -22.08 8.43
C SER A 418 -0.75 -23.38 7.67
N PHE A 419 -1.48 -23.31 6.56
CA PHE A 419 -1.57 -24.33 5.51
C PHE A 419 -1.38 -23.68 4.14
N THR A 420 -1.17 -24.50 3.10
CA THR A 420 -0.97 -24.02 1.73
C THR A 420 -2.15 -24.36 0.83
N VAL A 421 -2.61 -23.38 0.06
CA VAL A 421 -3.52 -23.56 -1.08
C VAL A 421 -2.69 -23.72 -2.35
N ASN A 422 -3.04 -24.69 -3.19
CA ASN A 422 -2.46 -24.94 -4.51
C ASN A 422 -3.55 -24.91 -5.59
N LEU A 423 -3.37 -24.09 -6.62
CA LEU A 423 -4.18 -24.12 -7.84
C LEU A 423 -3.53 -25.06 -8.87
N ALA A 424 -4.34 -25.82 -9.60
CA ALA A 424 -3.88 -26.74 -10.64
C ALA A 424 -4.80 -26.78 -11.86
N ASN A 425 -4.34 -27.44 -12.93
CA ASN A 425 -5.11 -27.74 -14.14
C ASN A 425 -5.91 -26.54 -14.71
N PRO A 426 -5.28 -25.36 -14.93
CA PRO A 426 -5.99 -24.24 -15.53
C PRO A 426 -6.42 -24.58 -16.96
N SER A 427 -7.60 -24.13 -17.35
CA SER A 427 -8.08 -24.12 -18.73
C SER A 427 -8.49 -22.69 -19.11
N MET A 428 -8.19 -22.29 -20.35
CA MET A 428 -8.36 -20.92 -20.85
C MET A 428 -7.53 -19.86 -20.08
N ALA A 429 -6.52 -20.29 -19.33
CA ALA A 429 -5.63 -19.44 -18.56
C ALA A 429 -4.28 -20.11 -18.30
N THR A 430 -3.31 -19.34 -17.82
CA THR A 430 -2.03 -19.83 -17.27
C THR A 430 -1.92 -19.48 -15.78
N MET A 431 -0.95 -20.05 -15.06
CA MET A 431 -0.73 -19.73 -13.65
C MET A 431 0.41 -18.72 -13.48
N SER A 432 0.12 -17.57 -12.86
CA SER A 432 1.14 -16.63 -12.38
C SER A 432 1.53 -16.93 -10.94
N VAL A 433 0.54 -17.07 -10.05
CA VAL A 433 0.73 -17.43 -8.64
C VAL A 433 -0.19 -18.60 -8.31
N ALA A 434 0.35 -19.81 -8.38
CA ALA A 434 -0.41 -21.04 -8.14
C ALA A 434 -0.50 -21.42 -6.65
N LYS A 435 0.24 -20.76 -5.76
CA LYS A 435 0.30 -21.11 -4.32
C LYS A 435 0.05 -19.91 -3.43
N ALA A 436 -0.70 -20.10 -2.36
CA ALA A 436 -0.96 -19.10 -1.33
C ALA A 436 -0.97 -19.74 0.07
N GLN A 437 -0.62 -18.95 1.10
CA GLN A 437 -0.75 -19.38 2.49
C GLN A 437 -2.10 -18.98 3.07
N GLY A 438 -2.78 -19.90 3.74
CA GLY A 438 -3.82 -19.61 4.73
C GLY A 438 -3.20 -19.57 6.11
N ARG A 439 -3.48 -18.52 6.89
CA ARG A 439 -3.03 -18.41 8.28
C ARG A 439 -4.20 -18.47 9.25
N ILE A 440 -4.04 -19.30 10.27
CA ILE A 440 -4.98 -19.42 11.38
C ILE A 440 -4.34 -18.67 12.55
N VAL A 441 -5.00 -17.61 13.00
CA VAL A 441 -4.53 -16.77 14.10
C VAL A 441 -5.17 -17.27 15.38
N ASN A 442 -4.35 -17.68 16.34
CA ASN A 442 -4.85 -18.12 17.64
C ASN A 442 -5.41 -16.92 18.42
N ASP A 443 -6.65 -17.05 18.88
CA ASP A 443 -7.36 -16.07 19.72
C ASP A 443 -7.78 -16.59 21.11
N ASP A 444 -7.20 -17.72 21.55
CA ASP A 444 -7.51 -18.38 22.82
C ASP A 444 -6.68 -17.92 24.03
N LEU A 445 -5.90 -16.84 23.87
CA LEU A 445 -5.20 -16.26 25.02
C LEU A 445 -6.21 -15.73 26.06
N PRO A 446 -6.00 -16.01 27.37
CA PRO A 446 -6.88 -15.48 28.40
C PRO A 446 -6.81 -13.96 28.45
N SER A 447 -7.86 -13.32 28.94
CA SER A 447 -7.88 -11.87 29.11
C SER A 447 -7.44 -11.47 30.52
N LEU A 448 -6.63 -10.42 30.63
CA LEU A 448 -6.12 -9.85 31.88
C LEU A 448 -6.92 -8.59 32.25
N SER A 449 -7.35 -8.51 33.51
CA SER A 449 -8.00 -7.33 34.10
C SER A 449 -7.45 -7.03 35.49
N ILE A 450 -7.54 -5.79 35.95
CA ILE A 450 -7.25 -5.39 37.33
C ILE A 450 -8.51 -4.79 37.97
N VAL A 451 -8.76 -5.12 39.24
CA VAL A 451 -9.97 -4.68 39.98
C VAL A 451 -9.63 -3.51 40.89
N ASP A 452 -10.51 -2.50 40.92
CA ASP A 452 -10.49 -1.39 41.88
C ASP A 452 -10.39 -1.89 43.33
N ALA A 453 -9.73 -1.10 44.17
CA ALA A 453 -9.57 -1.39 45.58
C ALA A 453 -10.00 -0.18 46.42
N SER A 454 -10.61 -0.44 47.57
CA SER A 454 -10.87 0.58 48.58
C SER A 454 -10.32 0.13 49.93
N VAL A 455 -9.78 1.10 50.68
CA VAL A 455 -9.24 0.89 52.02
C VAL A 455 -9.53 2.12 52.86
N VAL A 456 -9.62 1.94 54.18
CA VAL A 456 -9.66 3.04 55.15
C VAL A 456 -8.24 3.26 55.67
N GLU A 457 -7.77 4.50 55.69
CA GLU A 457 -6.37 4.83 56.01
C GLU A 457 -5.96 4.40 57.43
N GLY A 458 -6.84 4.58 58.41
CA GLY A 458 -6.61 4.32 59.82
C GLY A 458 -5.87 5.47 60.52
N ASN A 459 -6.03 5.61 61.84
CA ASN A 459 -5.53 6.81 62.55
C ASN A 459 -3.99 6.93 62.68
N SER A 460 -3.23 5.90 62.25
CA SER A 460 -1.75 5.86 62.24
C SER A 460 -1.23 4.61 61.53
N GLY A 461 0.01 4.67 61.05
CA GLY A 461 0.74 3.49 60.57
C GLY A 461 0.46 3.18 59.10
N ILE A 462 0.47 1.90 58.73
CA ILE A 462 0.27 1.45 57.35
C ILE A 462 -0.93 0.50 57.28
N THR A 463 -1.90 0.83 56.42
CA THR A 463 -2.94 -0.07 55.92
C THR A 463 -2.60 -0.50 54.49
N THR A 464 -3.28 -1.52 53.95
CA THR A 464 -2.94 -2.08 52.63
C THR A 464 -4.14 -2.08 51.70
N ALA A 465 -4.05 -1.31 50.61
CA ALA A 465 -4.95 -1.43 49.47
C ALA A 465 -4.50 -2.64 48.62
N THR A 466 -5.39 -3.63 48.46
CA THR A 466 -5.06 -4.86 47.72
C THR A 466 -5.79 -4.87 46.37
N PHE A 467 -5.04 -4.70 45.29
CA PHE A 467 -5.55 -4.83 43.93
C PHE A 467 -5.43 -6.28 43.46
N VAL A 468 -6.46 -6.78 42.79
CA VAL A 468 -6.46 -8.14 42.22
C VAL A 468 -6.29 -8.03 40.71
N VAL A 469 -5.16 -8.50 40.21
CA VAL A 469 -4.98 -8.75 38.77
C VAL A 469 -5.48 -10.16 38.50
N GLN A 470 -6.40 -10.31 37.54
CA GLN A 470 -7.05 -11.58 37.24
C GLN A 470 -7.09 -11.89 35.74
N LEU A 471 -6.95 -13.18 35.43
CA LEU A 471 -7.15 -13.79 34.12
C LEU A 471 -8.56 -14.37 34.00
N SER A 472 -9.16 -14.30 32.81
CA SER A 472 -10.47 -14.91 32.53
C SER A 472 -10.46 -16.44 32.62
N ALA A 473 -9.32 -17.06 32.31
CA ALA A 473 -9.08 -18.50 32.39
C ALA A 473 -7.61 -18.78 32.76
N PRO A 474 -7.28 -19.98 33.28
CA PRO A 474 -5.90 -20.37 33.50
C PRO A 474 -5.12 -20.42 32.19
N SER A 475 -3.91 -19.86 32.16
CA SER A 475 -2.99 -20.01 31.02
C SER A 475 -2.11 -21.25 31.19
N SER A 476 -1.78 -21.92 30.09
CA SER A 476 -0.79 -23.03 30.06
C SER A 476 0.65 -22.52 30.15
N GLY A 477 0.89 -21.24 29.81
CA GLY A 477 2.18 -20.55 29.91
C GLY A 477 2.15 -19.38 30.91
N PRO A 478 3.31 -18.77 31.22
CA PRO A 478 3.35 -17.61 32.10
C PRO A 478 2.75 -16.38 31.41
N VAL A 479 1.95 -15.60 32.14
CA VAL A 479 1.50 -14.27 31.70
C VAL A 479 2.34 -13.21 32.39
N SER A 480 3.05 -12.37 31.64
CA SER A 480 3.88 -11.31 32.20
C SER A 480 3.32 -9.92 31.92
N PHE A 481 3.48 -8.97 32.84
CA PHE A 481 3.05 -7.59 32.69
C PHE A 481 3.84 -6.64 33.62
N ASP A 482 3.83 -5.36 33.30
CA ASP A 482 4.28 -4.29 34.19
C ASP A 482 3.08 -3.69 34.91
N ILE A 483 3.26 -3.27 36.17
CA ILE A 483 2.20 -2.67 36.98
C ILE A 483 2.75 -1.55 37.85
N ALA A 484 2.10 -0.38 37.87
CA ALA A 484 2.56 0.76 38.65
C ALA A 484 1.43 1.67 39.12
N THR A 485 1.63 2.33 40.26
CA THR A 485 0.74 3.37 40.80
C THR A 485 1.01 4.73 40.16
N SER A 486 -0.02 5.57 40.03
CA SER A 486 0.10 7.00 39.69
C SER A 486 -0.82 7.85 40.57
N ASN A 487 -0.40 9.07 40.87
CA ASN A 487 -1.16 9.97 41.75
C ASN A 487 -2.52 10.34 41.15
N GLY A 488 -3.50 10.51 42.03
CA GLY A 488 -4.78 11.15 41.73
C GLY A 488 -4.95 12.36 42.65
N SER A 489 -6.02 12.38 43.45
CA SER A 489 -6.08 13.32 44.58
C SER A 489 -5.13 12.89 45.69
N ALA A 490 -5.02 11.58 45.95
CA ALA A 490 -3.99 11.00 46.80
C ALA A 490 -2.61 11.10 46.13
N GLN A 491 -1.62 11.60 46.87
CA GLN A 491 -0.23 11.78 46.49
C GLN A 491 0.68 10.72 47.13
N ALA A 492 1.59 10.17 46.32
CA ALA A 492 2.63 9.29 46.83
C ALA A 492 3.54 10.03 47.82
N GLY A 493 3.82 9.41 48.96
CA GLY A 493 4.66 9.94 50.03
C GLY A 493 3.86 10.57 51.18
N SER A 494 2.68 11.15 50.93
CA SER A 494 1.73 11.53 51.98
C SER A 494 0.73 10.42 52.24
N ASP A 495 0.00 9.99 51.22
CA ASP A 495 -1.24 9.21 51.43
C ASP A 495 -1.01 7.72 51.14
N TYR A 496 -0.10 7.42 50.21
CA TYR A 496 0.32 6.06 49.89
C TYR A 496 1.79 5.98 49.48
N GLN A 497 2.38 4.79 49.47
CA GLN A 497 3.73 4.59 48.95
C GLN A 497 3.67 4.19 47.47
N ALA A 498 4.29 5.00 46.60
CA ALA A 498 4.41 4.67 45.18
C ALA A 498 5.04 3.29 45.00
N ARG A 499 4.42 2.46 44.15
CA ARG A 499 4.86 1.10 43.91
C ARG A 499 4.79 0.78 42.42
N GLY A 500 5.83 0.12 41.92
CA GLY A 500 5.90 -0.38 40.56
C GLY A 500 6.63 -1.73 40.51
N GLN A 501 6.19 -2.60 39.62
CA GLN A 501 6.84 -3.88 39.33
C GLN A 501 6.92 -4.06 37.82
N THR A 502 8.11 -4.29 37.31
CA THR A 502 8.32 -4.69 35.91
C THR A 502 8.41 -6.21 35.81
N GLY A 503 7.85 -6.77 34.73
CA GLY A 503 7.87 -8.21 34.45
C GLY A 503 7.20 -9.07 35.52
N ARG A 504 6.11 -8.58 36.14
CA ARG A 504 5.30 -9.37 37.08
C ARG A 504 4.68 -10.55 36.35
N ILE A 505 4.66 -11.73 36.97
CA ILE A 505 4.20 -12.98 36.34
C ILE A 505 2.94 -13.51 37.06
N VAL A 506 1.95 -13.96 36.29
CA VAL A 506 0.96 -14.96 36.70
C VAL A 506 1.49 -16.32 36.25
N ASP A 507 1.81 -17.19 37.21
CA ASP A 507 2.34 -18.52 36.92
C ASP A 507 1.32 -19.37 36.14
N PRO A 508 1.78 -20.31 35.29
CA PRO A 508 0.90 -21.26 34.61
C PRO A 508 -0.11 -21.92 35.55
N GLY A 509 -1.35 -22.07 35.08
CA GLY A 509 -2.46 -22.65 35.84
C GLY A 509 -3.06 -21.74 36.92
N ARG A 510 -2.49 -20.56 37.17
CA ARG A 510 -3.09 -19.54 38.06
C ARG A 510 -3.94 -18.56 37.26
N THR A 511 -4.93 -17.98 37.92
CA THR A 511 -5.80 -16.95 37.35
C THR A 511 -5.70 -15.62 38.08
N ARG A 512 -4.93 -15.52 39.17
CA ARG A 512 -4.89 -14.32 40.01
C ARG A 512 -3.52 -14.07 40.60
N VAL A 513 -3.17 -12.79 40.71
CA VAL A 513 -2.04 -12.31 41.50
C VAL A 513 -2.43 -11.01 42.19
N LEU A 514 -1.91 -10.81 43.41
CA LEU A 514 -2.17 -9.60 44.19
C LEU A 514 -1.11 -8.53 43.91
N PHE A 515 -1.56 -7.28 43.88
CA PHE A 515 -0.73 -6.09 43.90
C PHE A 515 -1.12 -5.23 45.11
N GLU A 516 -0.33 -5.32 46.16
CA GLU A 516 -0.58 -4.62 47.43
C GLU A 516 0.12 -3.27 47.44
N VAL A 517 -0.60 -2.21 47.83
CA VAL A 517 -0.09 -0.84 47.95
C VAL A 517 -0.24 -0.40 49.40
N ALA A 518 0.85 0.07 50.01
CA ALA A 518 0.84 0.59 51.37
C ALA A 518 0.20 1.98 51.39
N VAL A 519 -0.82 2.15 52.23
CA VAL A 519 -1.53 3.41 52.51
C VAL A 519 -1.11 3.90 53.88
N GLN A 520 -0.76 5.18 53.98
CA GLN A 520 -0.33 5.79 55.22
C GLN A 520 -1.56 6.31 55.95
N GLY A 521 -1.72 5.90 57.21
CA GLY A 521 -2.77 6.41 58.06
C GLY A 521 -2.28 7.61 58.88
N ASP A 522 -3.12 8.62 59.03
CA ASP A 522 -2.89 9.73 59.95
C ASP A 522 -4.16 10.13 60.73
N ALA A 523 -4.16 11.28 61.40
CA ALA A 523 -5.25 11.71 62.29
C ALA A 523 -5.99 12.96 61.76
N THR A 524 -5.81 13.29 60.48
CA THR A 524 -6.30 14.48 59.80
C THR A 524 -7.59 14.13 59.06
N ALA A 525 -8.66 14.85 59.38
CA ALA A 525 -9.91 14.66 58.65
C ALA A 525 -9.80 15.20 57.21
N GLU A 526 -9.74 14.28 56.25
CA GLU A 526 -9.65 14.55 54.81
C GLU A 526 -10.87 13.99 54.03
N PRO A 527 -11.17 14.47 52.81
CA PRO A 527 -12.15 13.81 51.94
C PRO A 527 -11.61 12.46 51.45
N THR A 528 -12.48 11.56 50.97
CA THR A 528 -12.02 10.35 50.27
C THR A 528 -11.16 10.72 49.08
N GLU A 529 -9.96 10.15 49.03
CA GLU A 529 -8.99 10.41 47.99
C GLU A 529 -8.80 9.21 47.07
N THR A 530 -8.27 9.43 45.86
CA THR A 530 -8.02 8.37 44.89
C THR A 530 -6.64 8.45 44.26
N PHE A 531 -6.09 7.28 43.90
CA PHE A 531 -4.92 7.12 43.04
C PHE A 531 -5.23 6.02 42.00
N SER A 532 -4.44 5.91 40.92
CA SER A 532 -4.63 4.87 39.90
C SER A 532 -3.51 3.83 39.93
N VAL A 533 -3.84 2.62 39.47
CA VAL A 533 -2.90 1.54 39.19
C VAL A 533 -3.05 1.15 37.73
N THR A 534 -1.94 1.18 36.98
CA THR A 534 -1.94 0.87 35.54
C THR A 534 -1.11 -0.37 35.26
N VAL A 535 -1.65 -1.28 34.46
CA VAL A 535 -1.01 -2.45 33.88
C VAL A 535 -0.58 -2.15 32.44
N ALA A 536 0.65 -2.49 32.09
CA ALA A 536 1.22 -2.30 30.75
C ALA A 536 2.08 -3.49 30.33
N ASN A 537 2.55 -3.49 29.08
CA ASN A 537 3.51 -4.48 28.56
C ASN A 537 3.09 -5.95 28.80
N VAL A 538 1.80 -6.25 28.61
CA VAL A 538 1.24 -7.60 28.82
C VAL A 538 1.71 -8.55 27.71
N ALA A 539 2.18 -9.74 28.10
CA ALA A 539 2.50 -10.84 27.19
C ALA A 539 1.88 -12.15 27.72
N GLY A 540 1.38 -12.99 26.81
CA GLY A 540 0.70 -14.26 27.14
C GLY A 540 -0.78 -14.13 27.51
N ALA A 541 -1.36 -12.92 27.41
CA ALA A 541 -2.77 -12.63 27.64
C ALA A 541 -3.20 -11.41 26.80
N SER A 542 -4.51 -11.28 26.53
CA SER A 542 -5.10 -10.07 25.97
C SER A 542 -5.46 -9.09 27.10
N LEU A 543 -5.10 -7.81 27.01
CA LEU A 543 -5.43 -6.83 28.05
C LEU A 543 -6.88 -6.34 27.87
N LEU A 544 -7.77 -6.71 28.80
CA LEU A 544 -9.17 -6.26 28.81
C LEU A 544 -9.35 -4.97 29.60
N ASP A 545 -8.79 -4.92 30.81
CA ASP A 545 -8.79 -3.72 31.64
C ASP A 545 -7.43 -3.55 32.33
N GLY A 546 -6.73 -2.48 31.95
CA GLY A 546 -5.41 -2.17 32.48
C GLY A 546 -5.39 -1.12 33.56
N THR A 547 -6.54 -0.59 34.00
CA THR A 547 -6.55 0.50 35.00
C THR A 547 -7.49 0.16 36.15
N ALA A 548 -6.97 0.30 37.37
CA ALA A 548 -7.79 0.26 38.58
C ALA A 548 -7.67 1.57 39.36
N ILE A 549 -8.74 1.95 40.04
CA ILE A 549 -8.80 3.06 40.99
C ILE A 549 -8.63 2.51 42.40
N GLY A 550 -7.67 3.08 43.13
CA GLY A 550 -7.52 2.94 44.57
C GLY A 550 -8.24 4.07 45.29
N SER A 551 -9.20 3.77 46.17
CA SER A 551 -9.89 4.76 47.00
C SER A 551 -9.45 4.65 48.46
N ILE A 552 -9.01 5.77 49.05
CA ILE A 552 -8.59 5.88 50.45
C ILE A 552 -9.68 6.63 51.20
N GLY A 553 -10.38 5.94 52.10
CA GLY A 553 -11.41 6.50 52.94
C GLY A 553 -10.85 7.01 54.27
N ASN A 554 -11.35 8.17 54.70
CA ASN A 554 -11.01 8.79 55.97
C ASN A 554 -11.88 8.25 57.12
N ASP A 555 -11.26 7.92 58.26
CA ASP A 555 -11.92 7.51 59.51
C ASP A 555 -11.72 8.49 60.69
N ASP A 556 -11.17 9.67 60.43
CA ASP A 556 -10.90 10.70 61.42
C ASP A 556 -12.07 11.68 61.63
N GLY A 557 -12.24 12.07 62.89
CA GLY A 557 -13.23 13.06 63.30
C GLY A 557 -12.77 14.49 63.01
N ALA A 558 -13.67 15.34 62.48
CA ALA A 558 -13.37 16.75 62.27
C ALA A 558 -12.91 17.44 63.57
N ALA A 559 -11.73 18.07 63.54
CA ALA A 559 -11.19 18.78 64.70
C ALA A 559 -12.17 19.88 65.18
N VAL A 560 -12.67 19.76 66.41
CA VAL A 560 -13.54 20.77 67.03
C VAL A 560 -12.70 22.01 67.37
N ARG A 561 -12.85 23.09 66.58
CA ARG A 561 -12.30 24.42 66.93
C ARG A 561 -13.10 25.02 68.10
N VAL A 562 -12.57 24.97 69.31
CA VAL A 562 -13.07 25.76 70.44
C VAL A 562 -12.61 27.22 70.28
N GLN A 563 -13.51 28.12 69.88
CA GLN A 563 -13.26 29.56 69.97
C GLN A 563 -13.33 30.00 71.44
N GLY A 564 -12.20 30.48 71.99
CA GLY A 564 -12.11 31.00 73.34
C GLY A 564 -12.93 32.27 73.55
N ALA A 565 -13.71 32.28 74.64
CA ALA A 565 -14.49 33.42 75.10
C ALA A 565 -13.61 34.51 75.74
N ASN A 566 -13.84 35.78 75.39
CA ASN A 566 -13.50 36.93 76.23
C ASN A 566 -14.39 38.15 75.89
N GLY A 567 -15.24 38.56 76.82
CA GLY A 567 -16.02 39.82 76.73
C GLY A 567 -17.29 39.83 77.58
N LYS A 568 -17.25 40.56 78.70
CA LYS A 568 -18.22 40.66 79.81
C LYS A 568 -19.64 41.18 79.45
N PRO A 569 -20.63 41.04 80.37
CA PRO A 569 -22.06 41.01 80.06
C PRO A 569 -22.73 42.37 80.15
N GLU A 570 -23.77 42.58 79.33
CA GLU A 570 -24.75 43.65 79.53
C GLU A 570 -26.19 43.09 79.58
N ARG A 571 -27.01 43.77 80.38
CA ARG A 571 -28.18 43.23 81.08
C ARG A 571 -29.42 43.03 80.20
N LYS A 572 -30.13 41.95 80.51
CA LYS A 572 -31.49 41.58 80.04
C LYS A 572 -32.56 42.68 80.24
N ARG A 573 -33.47 42.76 79.27
CA ARG A 573 -34.95 42.94 79.35
C ARG A 573 -35.45 42.79 77.90
N GLY A 574 -36.48 42.05 77.52
CA GLY A 574 -37.55 41.29 78.17
C GLY A 574 -38.55 40.88 77.07
N ALA A 575 -39.54 40.05 77.43
CA ALA A 575 -40.64 39.49 76.61
C ALA A 575 -40.24 38.32 75.69
N LYS A 576 -40.39 37.04 76.10
CA LYS A 576 -41.62 36.24 76.38
C LYS A 576 -42.43 36.04 75.08
N MET A 577 -42.20 34.90 74.39
CA MET A 577 -43.05 33.67 74.38
C MET A 577 -44.42 33.97 73.77
N GLU A 578 -44.93 33.24 72.79
CA GLU A 578 -45.10 31.77 72.65
C GLU A 578 -45.97 31.54 71.36
N PRO A 579 -46.49 30.35 71.04
CA PRO A 579 -45.84 29.09 70.67
C PRO A 579 -46.30 28.60 69.28
N ASN A 580 -45.67 27.56 68.74
CA ASN A 580 -46.46 26.40 68.34
C ASN A 580 -45.58 25.15 68.37
N ALA A 581 -45.99 24.23 69.23
CA ALA A 581 -45.43 22.90 69.43
C ALA A 581 -46.51 21.88 68.99
N PRO A 582 -46.34 20.56 69.19
CA PRO A 582 -46.00 19.63 68.11
C PRO A 582 -46.93 18.41 68.07
N GLY A 583 -46.60 17.43 67.22
CA GLY A 583 -47.00 16.01 67.37
C GLY A 583 -48.41 15.69 66.86
N ALA A 584 -48.62 14.80 65.90
CA ALA A 584 -48.30 13.37 65.89
C ALA A 584 -48.90 12.58 67.06
N VAL A 585 -49.81 11.64 66.76
CA VAL A 585 -49.77 10.19 67.10
C VAL A 585 -51.18 9.57 66.99
N ARG A 586 -51.26 8.59 66.08
CA ARG A 586 -51.97 7.28 66.09
C ARG A 586 -53.27 7.09 66.89
N LYS A 587 -54.32 6.67 66.17
CA LYS A 587 -54.78 5.27 66.18
C LYS A 587 -55.01 4.80 64.76
#